data_AF-A0A8C5MHP1-F1
#
_entry.id   AF-A0A8C5MHP1-F1
#
_cell.length_a   1.000
_cell.length_b   1.000
_cell.length_c   1.000
_cell.angle_alpha   90.00
_cell.angle_beta   90.00
_cell.angle_gamma   90.00
#
_symmetry.space_group_name_H-M   'P 1'
#
loop_
_entity.id
_entity.type
_entity.pdbx_description
1 polymer ?
#
loop_
_entity_poly.entity_id
_entity_poly.type
_entity_poly.pdbx_seq_one_letter_code
_entity_poly.pdbx_strand_id
1 'polypeptide(L)'
;MKADANQMKSMYEENGYLSAIHVLDQTEMEQASKQYEKLEQKFGKEYTQYNLHNIHMEHEWVMNLASHPNLLQAITAVLGPNVILLDSRFICKYSSTDVPHKEDIAPYVAWHQDIKYWGFEGGPVASVWLAFDDVDTENGVLQVIPGSHKQGVLEHRIAKIPGNMLTSNQEIPKHLVNVEDAVECPLKTGQMSIHDGLTVHASEPNVSDRRRCGFVIRYVPTIAYPVEDAERPRTFPATVLVAGTDEFQNFNDNAPNFFNKTF
;
A
#
# COMPACT_ATOMS: atom_id res chain seq x y z
N MET A 1 19.50 -12.92 -4.01
CA MET A 1 20.34 -11.90 -4.65
C MET A 1 19.59 -10.58 -4.50
N LYS A 2 20.14 -9.57 -3.82
CA LYS A 2 19.49 -8.24 -3.78
C LYS A 2 19.51 -7.70 -5.21
N ALA A 3 18.36 -7.38 -5.79
CA ALA A 3 18.32 -6.76 -7.12
C ALA A 3 19.08 -5.43 -7.08
N ASP A 4 19.84 -5.12 -8.12
CA ASP A 4 20.56 -3.86 -8.24
C ASP A 4 19.56 -2.69 -8.26
N ALA A 5 19.90 -1.55 -7.64
CA ALA A 5 19.00 -0.40 -7.54
C ALA A 5 18.60 0.13 -8.93
N ASN A 6 19.53 0.10 -9.90
CA ASN A 6 19.22 0.48 -11.28
C ASN A 6 18.25 -0.50 -11.94
N GLN A 7 18.39 -1.79 -11.66
CA GLN A 7 17.47 -2.81 -12.17
C GLN A 7 16.06 -2.63 -11.59
N MET A 8 15.94 -2.39 -10.27
CA MET A 8 14.66 -2.09 -9.64
C MET A 8 14.01 -0.86 -10.27
N LYS A 9 14.77 0.22 -10.44
CA LYS A 9 14.30 1.45 -11.07
C LYS A 9 13.79 1.19 -12.49
N SER A 10 14.58 0.57 -13.35
CA SER A 10 14.18 0.30 -14.74
C SER A 10 12.95 -0.60 -14.83
N MET A 11 12.86 -1.65 -14.01
CA MET A 11 11.68 -2.52 -13.98
C MET A 11 10.43 -1.78 -13.52
N TYR A 12 10.54 -0.90 -12.52
CA TYR A 12 9.44 -0.08 -12.04
C TYR A 12 9.00 0.96 -13.08
N GLU A 13 9.94 1.65 -13.73
CA GLU A 13 9.63 2.60 -14.81
C GLU A 13 8.95 1.90 -16.01
N GLU A 14 9.41 0.69 -16.34
CA GLU A 14 8.85 -0.10 -17.44
C GLU A 14 7.44 -0.62 -17.13
N ASN A 15 7.27 -1.25 -15.97
CA ASN A 15 6.09 -2.06 -15.66
C ASN A 15 5.13 -1.39 -14.67
N GLY A 16 5.57 -0.38 -13.93
CA GLY A 16 4.78 0.30 -12.90
C GLY A 16 4.66 -0.49 -11.59
N TYR A 17 5.43 -1.56 -11.42
CA TYR A 17 5.46 -2.34 -10.18
C TYR A 17 6.74 -3.17 -10.02
N LEU A 18 6.97 -3.60 -8.78
CA LEU A 18 7.94 -4.62 -8.35
C LEU A 18 7.24 -5.55 -7.34
N SER A 19 7.64 -6.81 -7.26
CA SER A 19 7.03 -7.77 -6.33
C SER A 19 8.04 -8.76 -5.74
N ALA A 20 7.64 -9.47 -4.69
CA ALA A 20 8.42 -10.47 -3.97
C ALA A 20 9.78 -9.97 -3.43
N ILE A 21 9.85 -8.69 -3.05
CA ILE A 21 11.05 -8.10 -2.44
C ILE A 21 11.08 -8.52 -0.97
N HIS A 22 12.12 -9.24 -0.53
CA HIS A 22 12.27 -9.61 0.87
C HIS A 22 12.67 -8.40 1.73
N VAL A 23 11.91 -8.13 2.79
CA VAL A 23 12.13 -6.97 3.68
C VAL A 23 12.49 -7.43 5.08
N LEU A 24 11.65 -8.26 5.67
CA LEU A 24 11.71 -8.67 7.07
C LEU A 24 12.16 -10.12 7.18
N ASP A 25 13.06 -10.36 8.12
CA ASP A 25 13.43 -11.73 8.48
C ASP A 25 12.37 -12.39 9.38
N GLN A 26 12.57 -13.67 9.69
CA GLN A 26 11.63 -14.43 10.51
C GLN A 26 11.44 -13.82 11.92
N THR A 27 12.52 -13.33 12.54
CA THR A 27 12.46 -12.76 13.90
C THR A 27 11.70 -11.44 13.89
N GLU A 28 11.96 -10.58 12.91
CA GLU A 28 11.25 -9.31 12.71
C GLU A 28 9.76 -9.56 12.46
N MET A 29 9.44 -10.56 11.62
CA MET A 29 8.05 -10.94 11.37
C MET A 29 7.33 -11.47 12.61
N GLU A 30 7.96 -12.35 13.39
CA GLU A 30 7.39 -12.87 14.63
C GLU A 30 7.09 -11.74 15.63
N GLN A 31 8.01 -10.77 15.75
CA GLN A 31 7.82 -9.60 16.61
C GLN A 31 6.68 -8.71 16.14
N ALA A 32 6.65 -8.38 14.85
CA ALA A 32 5.60 -7.54 14.25
C ALA A 32 4.21 -8.20 14.37
N SER A 33 4.10 -9.49 14.05
CA SER A 33 2.87 -10.27 14.18
C SER A 33 2.37 -10.28 15.62
N LYS A 34 3.25 -10.48 16.60
CA LYS A 34 2.88 -10.43 18.03
C LYS A 34 2.36 -9.05 18.47
N GLN A 35 2.87 -7.95 17.92
CA GLN A 35 2.33 -6.63 18.23
C GLN A 35 0.97 -6.40 17.57
N TYR A 36 0.82 -6.84 16.32
CA TYR A 36 -0.46 -6.80 15.62
C TYR A 36 -1.54 -7.60 16.36
N GLU A 37 -1.23 -8.82 16.81
CA GLU A 37 -2.13 -9.66 17.60
C GLU A 37 -2.63 -8.96 18.88
N LYS A 38 -1.79 -8.17 19.55
CA LYS A 38 -2.24 -7.39 20.73
C LYS A 38 -3.25 -6.31 20.34
N LEU A 39 -3.08 -5.66 19.18
CA LEU A 39 -4.06 -4.70 18.67
C LEU A 39 -5.37 -5.41 18.33
N GLU A 40 -5.29 -6.58 17.69
CA GLU A 40 -6.47 -7.40 17.36
C GLU A 40 -7.19 -7.90 18.61
N GLN A 41 -6.47 -8.34 19.65
CA GLN A 41 -7.06 -8.71 20.95
C GLN A 41 -7.75 -7.52 21.64
N LYS A 42 -7.18 -6.31 21.49
CA LYS A 42 -7.72 -5.09 22.11
C LYS A 42 -8.95 -4.55 21.38
N PHE A 43 -8.93 -4.55 20.05
CA PHE A 43 -9.92 -3.84 19.22
C PHE A 43 -10.84 -4.78 18.42
N GLY A 44 -10.49 -6.06 18.29
CA GLY A 44 -11.23 -7.05 17.51
C GLY A 44 -10.83 -7.11 16.02
N LYS A 45 -11.09 -8.26 15.40
CA LYS A 45 -10.83 -8.50 13.95
C LYS A 45 -11.59 -7.53 13.05
N GLU A 46 -12.86 -7.23 13.38
CA GLU A 46 -13.71 -6.34 12.58
C GLU A 46 -13.14 -4.93 12.49
N TYR A 47 -12.62 -4.40 13.60
CA TYR A 47 -11.98 -3.09 13.61
C TYR A 47 -10.64 -3.13 12.88
N THR A 48 -9.78 -4.09 13.25
CA THR A 48 -8.39 -4.14 12.78
C THR A 48 -8.23 -4.45 11.30
N GLN A 49 -9.22 -5.09 10.66
CA GLN A 49 -9.16 -5.42 9.23
C GLN A 49 -8.98 -4.20 8.31
N TYR A 50 -9.36 -3.00 8.75
CA TYR A 50 -9.29 -1.81 7.91
C TYR A 50 -9.11 -0.47 8.67
N ASN A 51 -9.31 -0.41 10.00
CA ASN A 51 -9.32 0.87 10.73
C ASN A 51 -7.99 1.23 11.40
N LEU A 52 -6.97 0.37 11.32
CA LEU A 52 -5.62 0.71 11.78
C LEU A 52 -4.93 1.60 10.72
N HIS A 53 -5.28 2.88 10.72
CA HIS A 53 -4.85 3.90 9.76
C HIS A 53 -3.94 4.93 10.43
N ASN A 54 -2.80 5.21 9.81
CA ASN A 54 -1.77 6.15 10.27
C ASN A 54 -1.26 5.89 11.69
N ILE A 55 -1.38 4.65 12.17
CA ILE A 55 -0.93 4.25 13.49
C ILE A 55 0.59 4.16 13.61
N HIS A 56 1.34 4.38 12.51
CA HIS A 56 2.79 4.66 12.55
C HIS A 56 3.11 5.91 13.38
N MET A 57 2.15 6.82 13.54
CA MET A 57 2.28 8.00 14.38
C MET A 57 2.21 7.68 15.89
N GLU A 58 1.61 6.54 16.24
CA GLU A 58 1.30 6.16 17.62
C GLU A 58 2.19 5.00 18.12
N HIS A 59 2.67 4.16 17.21
CA HIS A 59 3.38 2.94 17.52
C HIS A 59 4.75 2.89 16.84
N GLU A 60 5.81 2.91 17.66
CA GLU A 60 7.19 2.81 17.21
C GLU A 60 7.44 1.58 16.31
N TRP A 61 6.89 0.42 16.65
CA TRP A 61 7.05 -0.79 15.83
C TRP A 61 6.46 -0.63 14.42
N VAL A 62 5.35 0.10 14.26
CA VAL A 62 4.74 0.36 12.95
C VAL A 62 5.58 1.36 12.17
N MET A 63 6.09 2.41 12.83
CA MET A 63 7.00 3.36 12.19
C MET A 63 8.30 2.68 11.73
N ASN A 64 8.84 1.76 12.52
CA ASN A 64 10.03 0.99 12.17
C ASN A 64 9.80 0.08 10.95
N LEU A 65 8.61 -0.50 10.81
CA LEU A 65 8.23 -1.21 9.58
C LEU A 65 8.17 -0.26 8.38
N ALA A 66 7.54 0.90 8.56
CA ALA A 66 7.37 1.89 7.50
C ALA A 66 8.65 2.65 7.13
N SER A 67 9.72 2.50 7.90
CA SER A 67 11.04 3.08 7.64
C SER A 67 12.14 2.01 7.60
N HIS A 68 11.74 0.74 7.42
CA HIS A 68 12.69 -0.38 7.47
C HIS A 68 13.79 -0.21 6.41
N PRO A 69 15.09 -0.43 6.73
CA PRO A 69 16.19 -0.16 5.80
C PRO A 69 16.08 -0.91 4.46
N ASN A 70 15.68 -2.19 4.47
CA ASN A 70 15.49 -2.95 3.23
C ASN A 70 14.30 -2.42 2.39
N LEU A 71 13.27 -1.87 3.05
CA LEU A 71 12.14 -1.26 2.37
C LEU A 71 12.57 0.07 1.74
N LEU A 72 13.21 0.95 2.53
CA LEU A 72 13.66 2.26 2.06
C LEU A 72 14.74 2.15 0.98
N GLN A 73 15.54 1.09 0.98
CA GLN A 73 16.46 0.81 -0.13
C GLN A 73 15.71 0.65 -1.47
N ALA A 74 14.60 -0.09 -1.50
CA ALA A 74 13.82 -0.26 -2.71
C ALA A 74 13.02 1.01 -3.07
N ILE A 75 12.49 1.71 -2.07
CA ILE A 75 11.73 2.94 -2.28
C ILE A 75 12.61 4.07 -2.81
N THR A 76 13.81 4.25 -2.26
CA THR A 76 14.74 5.27 -2.75
C THR A 76 15.28 4.92 -4.15
N ALA A 77 15.33 3.64 -4.53
CA ALA A 77 15.68 3.23 -5.88
C ALA A 77 14.64 3.71 -6.92
N VAL A 78 13.34 3.69 -6.57
CA VAL A 78 12.26 4.04 -7.51
C VAL A 78 11.81 5.51 -7.41
N LEU A 79 11.88 6.14 -6.24
CA LEU A 79 11.48 7.54 -6.04
C LEU A 79 12.64 8.54 -6.04
N GLY A 80 13.88 8.06 -5.92
CA GLY A 80 15.03 8.90 -5.64
C GLY A 80 15.33 9.05 -4.14
N PRO A 81 16.37 9.81 -3.77
CA PRO A 81 16.94 9.76 -2.41
C PRO A 81 16.10 10.46 -1.33
N ASN A 82 15.20 11.37 -1.73
CA ASN A 82 14.45 12.23 -0.81
C ASN A 82 12.99 11.79 -0.77
N VAL A 83 12.56 11.19 0.33
CA VAL A 83 11.28 10.46 0.39
C VAL A 83 10.47 10.84 1.61
N ILE A 84 9.19 11.14 1.38
CA ILE A 84 8.17 11.35 2.40
C ILE A 84 7.27 10.13 2.46
N LEU A 85 7.09 9.58 3.67
CA LEU A 85 5.99 8.68 3.99
C LEU A 85 4.73 9.54 4.13
N LEU A 86 3.69 9.24 3.36
CA LEU A 86 2.43 10.00 3.36
C LEU A 86 1.35 9.41 4.25
N ASP A 87 1.18 8.09 4.15
CA ASP A 87 0.05 7.38 4.70
C ASP A 87 0.42 5.91 4.93
N SER A 88 -0.15 5.29 5.97
CA SER A 88 -0.04 3.86 6.16
C SER A 88 -1.29 3.23 6.75
N ARG A 89 -1.58 1.98 6.40
CA ARG A 89 -2.79 1.27 6.87
C ARG A 89 -2.59 -0.24 6.87
N PHE A 90 -3.13 -0.93 7.87
CA PHE A 90 -3.32 -2.38 7.76
C PHE A 90 -4.61 -2.71 7.01
N ILE A 91 -4.51 -3.60 6.02
CA ILE A 91 -5.65 -4.13 5.28
C ILE A 91 -5.61 -5.65 5.39
N CYS A 92 -6.59 -6.20 6.09
CA CYS A 92 -6.77 -7.65 6.18
C CYS A 92 -8.10 -8.09 5.54
N LYS A 93 -8.08 -9.26 4.91
CA LYS A 93 -9.25 -10.04 4.51
C LYS A 93 -9.24 -11.32 5.32
N TYR A 94 -10.15 -11.44 6.29
CA TYR A 94 -10.36 -12.65 7.06
C TYR A 94 -11.24 -13.63 6.28
N SER A 95 -11.15 -14.92 6.62
CA SER A 95 -12.11 -15.91 6.14
C SER A 95 -13.52 -15.57 6.65
N SER A 96 -14.55 -15.95 5.89
CA SER A 96 -15.96 -15.75 6.23
C SER A 96 -16.36 -16.46 7.53
N THR A 97 -15.63 -17.51 7.93
CA THR A 97 -15.81 -18.19 9.22
C THR A 97 -15.28 -17.39 10.41
N ASP A 98 -14.30 -16.53 10.17
CA ASP A 98 -13.57 -15.78 11.19
C ASP A 98 -14.21 -14.42 11.47
N VAL A 99 -14.63 -13.74 10.41
CA VAL A 99 -15.37 -12.48 10.47
C VAL A 99 -16.54 -12.60 9.50
N PRO A 100 -17.79 -12.69 10.00
CA PRO A 100 -18.96 -12.69 9.15
C PRO A 100 -18.92 -11.46 8.23
N HIS A 101 -19.08 -11.70 6.94
CA HIS A 101 -19.09 -10.60 6.00
C HIS A 101 -20.38 -9.80 6.14
N LYS A 102 -20.27 -8.48 6.04
CA LYS A 102 -21.45 -7.63 6.02
C LYS A 102 -22.31 -8.03 4.81
N GLU A 103 -23.58 -8.33 5.05
CA GLU A 103 -24.54 -8.76 4.02
C GLU A 103 -24.12 -10.07 3.30
N ASP A 104 -23.27 -10.89 3.91
CA ASP A 104 -22.70 -12.13 3.33
C ASP A 104 -21.86 -11.89 2.06
N ILE A 105 -21.33 -10.69 1.86
CA ILE A 105 -20.53 -10.33 0.69
C ILE A 105 -19.04 -10.24 1.04
N ALA A 106 -18.26 -11.17 0.52
CA ALA A 106 -16.82 -11.22 0.76
C ALA A 106 -16.11 -9.96 0.21
N PRO A 107 -15.23 -9.33 1.01
CA PRO A 107 -14.63 -8.04 0.66
C PRO A 107 -13.60 -8.18 -0.46
N TYR A 108 -13.65 -7.27 -1.43
CA TYR A 108 -12.70 -7.19 -2.55
C TYR A 108 -12.18 -5.76 -2.74
N VAL A 109 -11.19 -5.59 -3.61
CA VAL A 109 -10.71 -4.28 -4.05
C VAL A 109 -10.90 -4.22 -5.55
N ALA A 110 -11.78 -3.32 -6.01
CA ALA A 110 -12.05 -3.15 -7.44
C ALA A 110 -10.81 -2.66 -8.20
N TRP A 111 -10.78 -2.87 -9.52
CA TRP A 111 -9.77 -2.25 -10.39
C TRP A 111 -9.78 -0.74 -10.21
N HIS A 112 -8.64 -0.16 -9.85
CA HIS A 112 -8.52 1.28 -9.59
C HIS A 112 -7.07 1.77 -9.75
N GLN A 113 -6.91 3.09 -9.68
CA GLN A 113 -5.61 3.76 -9.52
C GLN A 113 -5.60 4.55 -8.20
N ASP A 114 -4.53 4.40 -7.42
CA ASP A 114 -4.37 5.09 -6.14
C ASP A 114 -4.35 6.62 -6.31
N ILE A 115 -3.75 7.14 -7.39
CA ILE A 115 -3.59 8.59 -7.57
C ILE A 115 -4.92 9.34 -7.56
N LYS A 116 -6.03 8.69 -7.93
CA LYS A 116 -7.36 9.30 -7.88
C LYS A 116 -7.80 9.62 -6.44
N TYR A 117 -7.34 8.84 -5.47
CA TYR A 117 -7.55 9.11 -4.05
C TYR A 117 -6.75 10.30 -3.58
N TRP A 118 -5.48 10.36 -3.99
CA TRP A 118 -4.49 11.21 -3.33
C TRP A 118 -4.19 12.52 -4.07
N GLY A 119 -4.40 12.53 -5.39
CA GLY A 119 -4.18 13.64 -6.32
C GLY A 119 -2.94 14.46 -6.03
N PHE A 120 -1.83 13.95 -6.53
CA PHE A 120 -0.51 14.58 -6.44
C PHE A 120 0.02 14.86 -7.83
N GLU A 121 0.84 15.90 -7.90
CA GLU A 121 1.77 16.14 -9.00
C GLU A 121 3.20 16.21 -8.46
N GLY A 122 4.18 16.39 -9.35
CA GLY A 122 5.59 16.52 -8.96
C GLY A 122 6.36 15.19 -8.87
N GLY A 123 5.71 14.05 -9.05
CA GLY A 123 6.39 12.75 -9.14
C GLY A 123 5.47 11.55 -8.95
N PRO A 124 6.00 10.33 -9.08
CA PRO A 124 5.23 9.11 -8.82
C PRO A 124 4.89 8.97 -7.34
N VAL A 125 3.73 8.38 -7.06
CA VAL A 125 3.36 7.87 -5.73
C VAL A 125 3.71 6.40 -5.70
N ALA A 126 4.55 5.96 -4.76
CA ALA A 126 4.84 4.54 -4.59
C ALA A 126 3.97 3.95 -3.48
N SER A 127 3.23 2.92 -3.85
CA SER A 127 2.36 2.14 -2.98
C SER A 127 3.04 0.83 -2.59
N VAL A 128 3.42 0.68 -1.33
CA VAL A 128 3.97 -0.56 -0.79
C VAL A 128 2.85 -1.43 -0.22
N TRP A 129 2.96 -2.74 -0.41
CA TRP A 129 2.18 -3.74 0.29
C TRP A 129 3.12 -4.77 0.93
N LEU A 130 3.30 -4.68 2.26
CA LEU A 130 4.17 -5.57 3.04
C LEU A 130 3.35 -6.71 3.66
N ALA A 131 3.70 -7.95 3.32
CA ALA A 131 2.94 -9.15 3.68
C ALA A 131 3.15 -9.58 5.13
N PHE A 132 2.07 -9.64 5.91
CA PHE A 132 2.06 -10.25 7.24
C PHE A 132 1.72 -11.74 7.20
N ASP A 133 0.95 -12.15 6.19
CA ASP A 133 0.58 -13.53 5.92
C ASP A 133 1.07 -13.90 4.50
N ASP A 134 1.27 -15.19 4.23
CA ASP A 134 1.49 -15.69 2.87
C ASP A 134 0.29 -15.30 1.98
N VAL A 135 0.56 -14.79 0.79
CA VAL A 135 -0.45 -14.29 -0.16
C VAL A 135 -0.37 -15.02 -1.48
N ASP A 136 -1.52 -15.56 -1.90
CA ASP A 136 -1.71 -16.30 -3.13
C ASP A 136 -3.11 -16.05 -3.71
N THR A 137 -3.40 -16.67 -4.85
CA THR A 137 -4.66 -16.51 -5.58
C THR A 137 -5.89 -16.77 -4.69
N GLU A 138 -5.81 -17.76 -3.79
CA GLU A 138 -6.96 -18.20 -2.99
C GLU A 138 -7.35 -17.21 -1.88
N ASN A 139 -6.39 -16.42 -1.39
CA ASN A 139 -6.63 -15.43 -0.33
C ASN A 139 -6.65 -13.97 -0.82
N GLY A 140 -6.79 -13.80 -2.14
CA GLY A 140 -7.00 -12.51 -2.78
C GLY A 140 -5.70 -11.73 -2.97
N VAL A 141 -4.74 -12.33 -3.65
CA VAL A 141 -3.49 -11.69 -4.10
C VAL A 141 -3.75 -10.37 -4.85
N LEU A 142 -2.80 -9.44 -4.73
CA LEU A 142 -2.79 -8.22 -5.53
C LEU A 142 -2.57 -8.59 -7.01
N GLN A 143 -3.37 -8.01 -7.87
CA GLN A 143 -3.23 -8.13 -9.33
C GLN A 143 -2.95 -6.74 -9.90
N VAL A 144 -2.05 -6.67 -10.88
CA VAL A 144 -1.66 -5.43 -11.57
C VAL A 144 -1.79 -5.61 -13.07
N ILE A 145 -2.05 -4.52 -13.81
CA ILE A 145 -1.87 -4.47 -15.27
C ILE A 145 -0.51 -3.83 -15.56
N PRO A 146 0.53 -4.59 -15.96
CA PRO A 146 1.85 -4.04 -16.23
C PRO A 146 1.82 -2.91 -17.27
N GLY A 147 2.53 -1.83 -17.01
CA GLY A 147 2.66 -0.68 -17.93
C GLY A 147 1.46 0.25 -17.97
N SER A 148 0.35 -0.07 -17.28
CA SER A 148 -0.86 0.76 -17.26
C SER A 148 -0.65 2.14 -16.65
N HIS A 149 0.36 2.33 -15.80
CA HIS A 149 0.72 3.63 -15.22
C HIS A 149 1.07 4.70 -16.28
N LYS A 150 1.54 4.26 -17.46
CA LYS A 150 1.89 5.13 -18.58
C LYS A 150 0.67 5.72 -19.32
N GLN A 151 -0.53 5.21 -19.05
CA GLN A 151 -1.77 5.66 -19.71
C GLN A 151 -2.39 6.89 -19.03
N GLY A 152 -1.79 7.36 -17.93
CA GLY A 152 -2.37 8.41 -17.10
C GLY A 152 -3.60 7.94 -16.33
N VAL A 153 -4.39 8.89 -15.82
CA VAL A 153 -5.58 8.57 -15.02
C VAL A 153 -6.72 8.12 -15.94
N LEU A 154 -7.21 6.90 -15.71
CA LEU A 154 -8.40 6.36 -16.37
C LEU A 154 -9.69 6.87 -15.69
N GLU A 155 -10.80 6.81 -16.42
CA GLU A 155 -12.11 7.11 -15.86
C GLU A 155 -12.43 6.17 -14.69
N HIS A 156 -12.89 6.75 -13.58
CA HIS A 156 -13.40 6.02 -12.43
C HIS A 156 -14.87 6.34 -12.23
N ARG A 157 -15.65 5.35 -11.78
CA ARG A 157 -17.05 5.51 -11.37
C ARG A 157 -17.27 4.85 -10.01
N ILE A 158 -18.45 5.06 -9.43
CA ILE A 158 -18.86 4.28 -8.25
C ILE A 158 -19.02 2.81 -8.64
N ALA A 159 -18.43 1.93 -7.84
CA ALA A 159 -18.49 0.49 -8.01
C ALA A 159 -19.91 -0.01 -7.89
N LYS A 160 -20.29 -0.89 -8.81
CA LYS A 160 -21.67 -1.41 -8.90
C LYS A 160 -21.91 -2.60 -7.98
N ILE A 161 -20.84 -3.31 -7.61
CA ILE A 161 -20.91 -4.54 -6.81
C ILE A 161 -20.58 -4.18 -5.34
N PRO A 162 -21.46 -4.47 -4.36
CA PRO A 162 -21.16 -4.23 -2.96
C PRO A 162 -19.96 -5.05 -2.46
N GLY A 163 -19.34 -4.66 -1.35
CA GLY A 163 -18.18 -5.35 -0.77
C GLY A 163 -16.81 -4.78 -1.19
N ASN A 164 -16.78 -3.70 -1.97
CA ASN A 164 -15.53 -3.01 -2.28
C ASN A 164 -14.98 -2.31 -1.02
N MET A 165 -13.75 -2.64 -0.64
CA MET A 165 -13.11 -2.09 0.57
C MET A 165 -12.65 -0.63 0.40
N LEU A 166 -12.58 -0.17 -0.83
CA LEU A 166 -12.15 1.18 -1.18
C LEU A 166 -13.06 2.25 -0.55
N THR A 167 -12.49 3.20 0.19
CA THR A 167 -13.25 4.22 0.95
C THR A 167 -14.17 5.09 0.06
N SER A 168 -13.77 5.32 -1.19
CA SER A 168 -14.59 6.06 -2.18
C SER A 168 -15.48 5.16 -3.03
N ASN A 169 -15.48 3.87 -2.76
CA ASN A 169 -16.19 2.85 -3.51
C ASN A 169 -16.04 3.04 -5.03
N GLN A 170 -14.84 3.34 -5.52
CA GLN A 170 -14.63 3.59 -6.94
C GLN A 170 -14.16 2.34 -7.67
N GLU A 171 -14.40 2.28 -8.97
CA GLU A 171 -13.89 1.27 -9.90
C GLU A 171 -13.56 1.92 -11.24
N ILE A 172 -12.60 1.35 -11.95
CA ILE A 172 -12.42 1.58 -13.38
C ILE A 172 -13.43 0.69 -14.12
N PRO A 173 -14.25 1.25 -15.03
CA PRO A 173 -15.15 0.46 -15.85
C PRO A 173 -14.44 -0.71 -16.56
N LYS A 174 -15.03 -1.90 -16.50
CA LYS A 174 -14.45 -3.13 -17.09
C LYS A 174 -13.97 -3.01 -18.55
N HIS A 175 -14.62 -2.17 -19.37
CA HIS A 175 -14.23 -1.99 -20.77
C HIS A 175 -12.93 -1.18 -20.95
N LEU A 176 -12.44 -0.53 -19.90
CA LEU A 176 -11.17 0.20 -19.87
C LEU A 176 -10.02 -0.62 -19.25
N VAL A 177 -10.30 -1.84 -18.78
CA VAL A 177 -9.30 -2.73 -18.19
C VAL A 177 -9.28 -4.04 -18.96
N ASN A 178 -8.16 -4.35 -19.60
CA ASN A 178 -7.96 -5.69 -20.16
C ASN A 178 -7.48 -6.63 -19.06
N VAL A 179 -8.41 -7.35 -18.44
CA VAL A 179 -8.11 -8.26 -17.32
C VAL A 179 -7.24 -9.46 -17.74
N GLU A 180 -7.15 -9.77 -19.03
CA GLU A 180 -6.29 -10.84 -19.54
C GLU A 180 -4.79 -10.49 -19.44
N ASP A 181 -4.48 -9.19 -19.36
CA ASP A 181 -3.11 -8.69 -19.17
C ASP A 181 -2.70 -8.67 -17.68
N ALA A 182 -3.61 -9.08 -16.78
CA ALA A 182 -3.37 -9.04 -15.34
C ALA A 182 -2.28 -10.03 -14.91
N VAL A 183 -1.38 -9.54 -14.06
CA VAL A 183 -0.34 -10.36 -13.42
C VAL A 183 -0.58 -10.36 -11.92
N GLU A 184 -0.54 -11.55 -11.33
CA GLU A 184 -0.61 -11.72 -9.87
C GLU A 184 0.74 -11.43 -9.22
N CYS A 185 0.69 -10.83 -8.03
CA CYS A 185 1.85 -10.47 -7.22
C CYS A 185 1.86 -11.30 -5.92
N PRO A 186 2.11 -12.61 -5.96
CA PRO A 186 2.15 -13.44 -4.76
C PRO A 186 3.33 -13.05 -3.87
N LEU A 187 3.13 -13.15 -2.56
CA LEU A 187 4.13 -12.75 -1.55
C LEU A 187 4.19 -13.80 -0.45
N LYS A 188 5.40 -14.05 0.05
CA LYS A 188 5.61 -14.72 1.33
C LYS A 188 5.61 -13.72 2.46
N THR A 189 5.26 -14.16 3.67
CA THR A 189 5.39 -13.36 4.90
C THR A 189 6.76 -12.66 4.96
N GLY A 190 6.76 -11.36 5.23
CA GLY A 190 7.96 -10.50 5.26
C GLY A 190 8.46 -10.03 3.90
N GLN A 191 7.82 -10.42 2.80
CA GLN A 191 8.05 -9.82 1.48
C GLN A 191 7.09 -8.65 1.21
N MET A 192 7.46 -7.79 0.27
CA MET A 192 6.60 -6.71 -0.21
C MET A 192 6.50 -6.64 -1.73
N SER A 193 5.45 -5.98 -2.19
CA SER A 193 5.35 -5.40 -3.53
C SER A 193 5.35 -3.87 -3.46
N ILE A 194 5.73 -3.23 -4.57
CA ILE A 194 5.65 -1.78 -4.77
C ILE A 194 4.91 -1.57 -6.10
N HIS A 195 3.95 -0.66 -6.16
CA HIS A 195 3.32 -0.26 -7.42
C HIS A 195 3.15 1.26 -7.51
N ASP A 196 3.13 1.77 -8.73
CA ASP A 196 2.88 3.18 -8.99
C ASP A 196 1.42 3.53 -8.72
N GLY A 197 1.17 4.74 -8.25
CA GLY A 197 -0.18 5.23 -7.98
C GLY A 197 -1.06 5.28 -9.23
N LEU A 198 -0.47 5.27 -10.43
CA LEU A 198 -1.17 5.14 -11.71
C LEU A 198 -1.27 3.69 -12.21
N THR A 199 -0.62 2.71 -11.60
CA THR A 199 -0.76 1.31 -12.01
C THR A 199 -2.17 0.83 -11.68
N VAL A 200 -2.87 0.33 -12.69
CA VAL A 200 -4.21 -0.28 -12.53
C VAL A 200 -4.06 -1.58 -11.76
N HIS A 201 -4.74 -1.70 -10.63
CA HIS A 201 -4.61 -2.85 -9.75
C HIS A 201 -5.91 -3.19 -9.01
N ALA A 202 -6.04 -4.44 -8.58
CA ALA A 202 -7.20 -4.99 -7.89
C ALA A 202 -6.80 -6.14 -6.93
N SER A 203 -7.75 -6.61 -6.13
CA SER A 203 -7.60 -7.92 -5.48
C SER A 203 -8.95 -8.57 -5.23
N GLU A 204 -9.06 -9.83 -5.61
CA GLU A 204 -10.26 -10.66 -5.45
C GLU A 204 -10.60 -10.93 -3.97
N PRO A 205 -11.82 -11.38 -3.65
CA PRO A 205 -12.16 -11.85 -2.31
C PRO A 205 -11.21 -12.93 -1.78
N ASN A 206 -11.08 -13.00 -0.46
CA ASN A 206 -10.44 -14.14 0.18
C ASN A 206 -11.45 -15.30 0.29
N VAL A 207 -11.21 -16.38 -0.44
CA VAL A 207 -12.07 -17.59 -0.45
C VAL A 207 -11.45 -18.75 0.33
N SER A 208 -10.28 -18.53 0.94
CA SER A 208 -9.58 -19.50 1.78
C SER A 208 -10.07 -19.49 3.23
N ASP A 209 -9.53 -20.41 4.03
CA ASP A 209 -9.70 -20.48 5.50
C ASP A 209 -8.64 -19.68 6.28
N ARG A 210 -7.71 -19.01 5.58
CA ARG A 210 -6.60 -18.25 6.19
C ARG A 210 -6.88 -16.76 6.12
N ARG A 211 -6.32 -15.99 7.07
CA ARG A 211 -6.26 -14.53 6.96
C ARG A 211 -5.27 -14.13 5.88
N ARG A 212 -5.61 -13.09 5.11
CA ARG A 212 -4.66 -12.32 4.30
C ARG A 212 -4.53 -10.94 4.89
N CYS A 213 -3.41 -10.62 5.53
CA CYS A 213 -3.15 -9.28 6.02
C CYS A 213 -1.85 -8.70 5.46
N GLY A 214 -1.87 -7.40 5.18
CA GLY A 214 -0.67 -6.66 4.83
C GLY A 214 -0.71 -5.23 5.32
N PHE A 215 0.48 -4.68 5.46
CA PHE A 215 0.71 -3.30 5.83
C PHE A 215 0.97 -2.48 4.56
N VAL A 216 0.02 -1.60 4.28
CA VAL A 216 0.03 -0.72 3.12
C VAL A 216 0.69 0.59 3.49
N ILE A 217 1.66 1.04 2.70
CA ILE A 217 2.37 2.30 2.95
C ILE A 217 2.43 3.09 1.64
N ARG A 218 2.32 4.42 1.75
CA ARG A 218 2.36 5.33 0.60
C ARG A 218 3.54 6.28 0.77
N TYR A 219 4.34 6.40 -0.29
CA TYR A 219 5.50 7.29 -0.33
C TYR A 219 5.45 8.20 -1.56
N VAL A 220 6.05 9.38 -1.43
CA VAL A 220 6.30 10.30 -2.54
C VAL A 220 7.70 10.89 -2.44
N PRO A 221 8.28 11.34 -3.58
CA PRO A 221 9.47 12.18 -3.52
C PRO A 221 9.13 13.53 -2.89
N THR A 222 10.11 14.19 -2.27
CA THR A 222 9.88 15.50 -1.58
C THR A 222 9.38 16.61 -2.49
N ILE A 223 9.67 16.54 -3.80
CA ILE A 223 9.16 17.48 -4.80
C ILE A 223 7.65 17.35 -5.08
N ALA A 224 7.03 16.23 -4.69
CA ALA A 224 5.59 16.05 -4.90
C ALA A 224 4.77 17.09 -4.12
N TYR A 225 3.63 17.49 -4.66
CA TYR A 225 2.72 18.44 -4.03
C TYR A 225 1.25 18.04 -4.26
N PRO A 226 0.37 18.25 -3.26
CA PRO A 226 -1.04 17.95 -3.39
C PRO A 226 -1.71 18.89 -4.40
N VAL A 227 -2.54 18.32 -5.27
CA VAL A 227 -3.42 19.08 -6.16
C VAL A 227 -4.74 19.29 -5.44
N GLU A 228 -5.19 20.55 -5.42
CA GLU A 228 -6.48 20.91 -4.85
C GLU A 228 -7.63 20.26 -5.63
N ASP A 229 -8.56 19.68 -4.89
CA ASP A 229 -9.81 19.14 -5.41
C ASP A 229 -10.93 19.70 -4.55
N ALA A 230 -11.68 20.67 -5.08
CA ALA A 230 -12.70 21.39 -4.31
C ALA A 230 -13.85 20.47 -3.88
N GLU A 231 -14.12 19.41 -4.64
CA GLU A 231 -15.14 18.42 -4.30
C GLU A 231 -14.63 17.41 -3.26
N ARG A 232 -13.30 17.28 -3.15
CA ARG A 232 -12.65 16.36 -2.23
C ARG A 232 -11.38 16.95 -1.60
N PRO A 233 -11.52 17.81 -0.58
CA PRO A 233 -10.38 18.33 0.16
C PRO A 233 -9.53 17.18 0.70
N ARG A 234 -8.23 17.20 0.42
CA ARG A 234 -7.29 16.18 0.87
C ARG A 234 -6.41 16.74 1.97
N THR A 235 -6.22 15.97 3.04
CA THR A 235 -5.29 16.30 4.11
C THR A 235 -4.36 15.13 4.36
N PHE A 236 -3.11 15.44 4.71
CA PHE A 236 -2.06 14.44 4.93
C PHE A 236 -1.45 14.67 6.33
N PRO A 237 -2.17 14.28 7.41
CA PRO A 237 -1.78 14.64 8.77
C PRO A 237 -0.62 13.79 9.32
N ALA A 238 -0.20 12.74 8.59
CA ALA A 238 0.73 11.74 9.07
C ALA A 238 2.02 11.67 8.22
N THR A 239 2.33 12.76 7.52
CA THR A 239 3.52 12.87 6.67
C THR A 239 4.80 12.90 7.48
N VAL A 240 5.80 12.11 7.08
CA VAL A 240 7.10 12.01 7.75
C VAL A 240 8.22 11.95 6.70
N LEU A 241 9.26 12.77 6.82
CA LEU A 241 10.48 12.60 6.03
C LEU A 241 11.21 11.33 6.50
N VAL A 242 11.35 10.35 5.63
CA VAL A 242 11.92 9.02 5.94
C VAL A 242 13.24 8.74 5.23
N ALA A 243 13.63 9.56 4.24
CA ALA A 243 14.95 9.51 3.63
C ALA A 243 15.34 10.88 3.04
N GLY A 244 16.64 11.21 3.10
CA GLY A 244 17.22 12.37 2.44
C GLY A 244 16.85 13.72 3.06
N THR A 245 16.64 14.75 2.24
CA THR A 245 16.30 16.11 2.66
C THR A 245 15.06 16.64 1.95
N ASP A 246 14.31 17.51 2.63
CA ASP A 246 13.16 18.21 2.04
C ASP A 246 13.45 19.71 1.88
N GLU A 247 13.81 20.10 0.66
CA GLU A 247 14.02 21.50 0.28
C GLU A 247 12.73 22.18 -0.20
N PHE A 248 11.69 21.41 -0.53
CA PHE A 248 10.45 21.92 -1.14
C PHE A 248 9.41 22.29 -0.09
N GLN A 249 9.35 21.55 1.02
CA GLN A 249 8.44 21.81 2.14
C GLN A 249 6.95 21.84 1.72
N ASN A 250 6.59 21.02 0.74
CA ASN A 250 5.21 20.86 0.27
C ASN A 250 4.31 20.14 1.30
N PHE A 251 4.92 19.48 2.30
CA PHE A 251 4.23 18.81 3.40
C PHE A 251 4.84 19.22 4.74
N ASN A 252 4.02 19.23 5.79
CA ASN A 252 4.54 19.32 7.15
C ASN A 252 5.25 18.02 7.52
N ASP A 253 6.36 18.11 8.25
CA ASP A 253 7.01 16.94 8.81
C ASP A 253 6.47 16.66 10.21
N ASN A 254 5.64 15.63 10.33
CA ASN A 254 4.93 15.28 11.55
C ASN A 254 5.62 14.14 12.31
N ALA A 255 6.92 13.90 12.08
CA ALA A 255 7.65 12.80 12.71
C ALA A 255 7.31 12.66 14.22
N PRO A 256 6.88 11.47 14.68
CA PRO A 256 6.59 11.27 16.09
C PRO A 256 7.88 11.34 16.92
N ASN A 257 7.78 11.73 18.19
CA ASN A 257 8.94 11.96 19.07
C ASN A 257 9.86 10.74 19.25
N PHE A 258 9.34 9.52 19.04
CA PHE A 258 10.12 8.29 19.12
C PHE A 258 10.88 7.97 17.81
N PHE A 259 10.56 8.63 16.70
CA PHE A 259 11.21 8.39 15.42
C PHE A 259 12.46 9.25 15.27
N ASN A 260 13.63 8.61 15.29
CA ASN A 260 14.90 9.28 15.08
C ASN A 260 15.35 9.16 13.62
N LYS A 261 15.51 10.31 12.95
CA LYS A 261 15.99 10.37 11.56
C LYS A 261 17.51 10.17 11.56
N THR A 262 17.95 9.04 11.03
CA THR A 262 19.37 8.60 11.07
C THR A 262 20.03 8.53 9.69
N PHE A 263 19.37 9.07 8.67
CA PHE A 263 19.81 9.11 7.27
C PHE A 263 20.57 10.39 6.92
#